data_AF-A0A3B8WFA5-F1
#
_entry.id   AF-A0A3B8WFA5-F1
#
_cell.length_a   1.000
_cell.length_b   1.000
_cell.length_c   1.000
_cell.angle_alpha   90.00
_cell.angle_beta   90.00
_cell.angle_gamma   90.00
#
_symmetry.space_group_name_H-M   'P 1'
#
loop_
_entity.id
_entity.type
_entity.pdbx_description
1 polymer ?
#
loop_
_entity_poly.entity_id
_entity_poly.type
_entity_poly.pdbx_seq_one_letter_code
_entity_poly.pdbx_strand_id
1 'polypeptide(L)'
;FQFGTNWSAFSQASANFLGPILSYEVITAFFLEAAFLGVLLFGRDKVPAGVHLFAAIMVATGTFISSFWILAANSWMQTPA
;
A
#
# COMPACT_ATOMS: atom_id res chain seq x y z
N PHE A 1 7.84 -9.33 4.63
CA PHE A 1 9.02 -10.10 5.09
C PHE A 1 8.70 -11.52 5.52
N GLN A 2 7.70 -11.74 6.37
CA GLN A 2 7.29 -13.07 6.87
C GLN A 2 7.05 -14.12 5.77
N PHE A 3 6.45 -13.74 4.63
CA PHE A 3 6.24 -14.64 3.48
C PHE A 3 7.55 -15.24 2.96
N GLY A 4 8.66 -14.48 2.95
CA GLY A 4 9.95 -14.98 2.44
C GLY A 4 10.72 -15.83 3.47
N THR A 5 10.63 -15.50 4.76
CA THR A 5 11.41 -16.17 5.81
C THR A 5 10.77 -17.45 6.32
N ASN A 6 9.44 -17.46 6.48
CA ASN A 6 8.71 -18.59 7.08
C ASN A 6 7.98 -19.45 6.06
N TRP A 7 7.77 -18.96 4.83
CA TRP A 7 6.94 -19.60 3.81
C TRP A 7 7.63 -19.66 2.44
N SER A 8 8.88 -20.13 2.41
CA SER A 8 9.74 -20.09 1.21
C SER A 8 9.16 -20.83 0.00
N ALA A 9 8.61 -22.04 0.18
CA ALA A 9 7.99 -22.82 -0.90
C ALA A 9 6.75 -22.12 -1.48
N PHE A 10 5.91 -21.53 -0.62
CA PHE A 10 4.77 -20.72 -1.04
C PHE A 10 5.23 -19.48 -1.81
N SER A 11 6.24 -18.77 -1.29
CA SER A 11 6.81 -17.59 -1.94
C SER A 11 7.37 -17.91 -3.32
N GLN A 12 8.00 -19.08 -3.53
CA GLN A 12 8.48 -19.49 -4.85
C GLN A 12 7.34 -19.83 -5.80
N ALA A 13 6.32 -20.57 -5.33
CA ALA A 13 5.19 -20.98 -6.17
C ALA A 13 4.31 -19.79 -6.60
N SER A 14 4.17 -18.78 -5.74
CA SER A 14 3.30 -17.63 -5.97
C SER A 14 4.04 -16.35 -6.39
N ALA A 15 5.38 -16.40 -6.49
CA ALA A 15 6.23 -15.26 -6.84
C ALA A 15 5.79 -14.54 -8.11
N ASN A 16 5.41 -15.29 -9.15
CA ASN A 16 5.03 -14.75 -10.45
C ASN A 16 3.75 -13.89 -10.41
N PHE A 17 2.89 -14.08 -9.40
CA PHE A 17 1.63 -13.34 -9.24
C PHE A 17 1.68 -12.35 -8.08
N LEU A 18 2.05 -12.81 -6.88
CA LEU A 18 2.13 -11.98 -5.67
C LEU A 18 3.27 -10.95 -5.74
N GLY A 19 4.39 -11.27 -6.39
CA GLY A 19 5.55 -10.38 -6.49
C GLY A 19 5.24 -9.04 -7.18
N PRO A 20 4.68 -9.06 -8.41
CA PRO A 20 4.26 -7.84 -9.09
C PRO A 20 3.18 -7.06 -8.31
N ILE A 21 2.15 -7.74 -7.78
CA ILE A 21 1.04 -7.09 -7.05
C ILE A 21 1.55 -6.32 -5.83
N LEU A 22 2.36 -6.96 -4.99
CA LEU A 22 2.92 -6.34 -3.79
C LEU A 22 3.91 -5.22 -4.14
N SER A 23 4.66 -5.37 -5.24
CA SER A 23 5.57 -4.31 -5.70
C SER A 23 4.79 -3.08 -6.19
N TYR A 24 3.68 -3.28 -6.91
CA TYR A 24 2.80 -2.20 -7.35
C TYR A 24 2.17 -1.46 -6.18
N GLU A 25 1.71 -2.19 -5.17
CA GLU A 25 1.16 -1.61 -3.93
C GLU A 25 2.16 -0.65 -3.28
N VAL A 26 3.42 -1.08 -3.11
CA VAL A 26 4.45 -0.30 -2.43
C VAL A 26 4.81 0.96 -3.20
N ILE A 27 5.00 0.85 -4.52
CA ILE A 27 5.45 1.99 -5.34
C ILE A 27 4.35 3.04 -5.48
N THR A 28 3.09 2.62 -5.57
CA THR A 28 1.98 3.54 -5.91
C THR A 28 1.21 4.04 -4.70
N ALA A 29 0.83 3.15 -3.79
CA ALA A 29 -0.04 3.48 -2.66
C ALA A 29 0.77 3.84 -1.42
N PHE A 30 1.75 3.01 -1.06
CA PHE A 30 2.52 3.21 0.18
C PHE A 30 3.40 4.46 0.11
N PHE A 31 4.05 4.71 -1.02
CA PHE A 31 4.90 5.89 -1.18
C PHE A 31 4.08 7.20 -1.15
N LEU A 32 2.91 7.19 -1.80
CA LEU A 32 1.97 8.30 -1.79
C LEU A 32 1.48 8.58 -0.37
N GLU A 33 1.00 7.54 0.31
CA GLU A 33 0.52 7.64 1.69
C GLU A 33 1.63 8.17 2.61
N ALA A 34 2.83 7.57 2.60
CA ALA A 34 3.93 7.97 3.46
C ALA A 34 4.36 9.44 3.23
N ALA A 35 4.37 9.90 1.98
CA ALA A 35 4.72 11.28 1.65
C ALA A 35 3.70 12.29 2.21
N PHE A 36 2.40 12.03 2.02
CA PHE A 36 1.35 12.94 2.50
C PHE A 36 1.05 12.78 3.99
N LEU A 37 1.30 11.61 4.58
CA LEU A 37 1.16 11.37 6.02
C LEU A 37 2.11 12.26 6.83
N GLY A 38 3.34 12.47 6.34
CA GLY A 38 4.27 13.42 6.96
C GLY A 38 3.72 14.85 6.97
N VAL A 39 3.09 15.29 5.88
CA VAL A 39 2.42 16.60 5.78
C VAL A 39 1.20 16.66 6.71
N LEU A 40 0.43 15.58 6.80
CA LEU A 40 -0.76 15.51 7.66
C LEU A 40 -0.40 15.62 9.14
N LEU A 41 0.66 14.91 9.58
CA LEU A 41 1.11 14.87 10.96
C LEU A 41 1.82 16.16 11.41
N PHE A 42 2.66 16.75 10.55
CA PHE A 42 3.53 17.87 10.94
C PHE A 42 3.17 19.22 10.28
N GLY A 43 2.22 19.24 9.36
CA GLY A 43 1.88 20.41 8.54
C GLY A 43 0.82 21.35 9.12
N ARG A 44 0.19 21.02 10.26
CA ARG A 44 -1.01 21.72 10.75
C ARG A 44 -0.87 23.25 10.88
N ASP A 45 0.29 23.73 11.31
CA ASP A 45 0.61 25.17 11.41
C ASP A 45 1.65 25.64 10.37
N LYS A 46 2.06 24.75 9.45
CA LYS A 46 3.12 25.00 8.45
C LYS A 46 2.61 25.05 7.02
N VAL A 47 1.42 24.52 6.73
CA VAL A 47 0.79 24.55 5.41
C VAL A 47 -0.59 25.20 5.46
N PRO A 48 -1.04 25.83 4.37
CA PRO A 48 -2.41 26.36 4.27
C PRO A 48 -3.46 25.27 4.50
N ALA A 49 -4.60 25.63 5.11
CA ALA A 49 -5.67 24.69 5.44
C ALA A 49 -6.16 23.84 4.23
N GLY A 50 -6.19 24.42 3.03
CA GLY A 50 -6.54 23.69 1.81
C GLY A 50 -5.52 22.60 1.42
N VAL A 51 -4.23 22.86 1.64
CA VAL A 51 -3.15 21.87 1.40
C VAL A 51 -3.17 20.77 2.46
N HIS A 52 -3.52 21.12 3.71
CA HIS A 52 -3.70 20.12 4.78
C HIS A 52 -4.86 19.17 4.48
N LEU A 53 -6.00 19.70 4.02
CA LEU A 53 -7.14 18.88 3.58
C LEU A 53 -6.78 18.00 2.36
N PHE A 54 -6.07 18.57 1.38
CA PHE A 54 -5.60 17.80 0.23
C PHE A 54 -4.68 16.65 0.66
N ALA A 55 -3.75 16.89 1.58
CA ALA A 55 -2.90 15.84 2.14
C ALA A 55 -3.72 14.73 2.81
N ALA A 56 -4.78 15.08 3.56
CA ALA A 56 -5.68 14.09 4.18
C ALA A 56 -6.40 13.22 3.13
N ILE A 57 -6.88 13.83 2.03
CA ILE A 57 -7.55 13.11 0.94
C ILE A 57 -6.56 12.18 0.22
N MET A 58 -5.34 12.64 -0.02
CA MET A 58 -4.29 11.84 -0.65
C MET A 58 -3.87 10.65 0.20
N VAL A 59 -3.74 10.83 1.52
CA VAL A 59 -3.51 9.72 2.47
C VAL A 59 -4.67 8.72 2.40
N ALA A 60 -5.92 9.17 2.52
CA ALA A 60 -7.09 8.27 2.47
C ALA A 60 -7.18 7.48 1.16
N THR A 61 -6.85 8.13 0.03
CA THR A 61 -6.83 7.48 -1.29
C THR A 61 -5.71 6.45 -1.38
N GLY A 62 -4.52 6.76 -0.87
CA GLY A 62 -3.40 5.81 -0.77
C GLY A 62 -3.77 4.57 0.04
N THR A 63 -4.38 4.75 1.20
CA THR A 63 -4.83 3.64 2.06
C THR A 63 -5.89 2.78 1.39
N PHE A 64 -6.82 3.39 0.65
CA PHE A 64 -7.84 2.66 -0.12
C PHE A 64 -7.22 1.79 -1.22
N ILE A 65 -6.26 2.34 -1.98
CA ILE A 65 -5.57 1.59 -3.04
C ILE A 65 -4.70 0.47 -2.46
N SER A 66 -4.00 0.70 -1.34
CA SER A 66 -3.23 -0.37 -0.67
C SER A 66 -4.15 -1.51 -0.20
N SER A 67 -5.28 -1.16 0.42
CA SER A 67 -6.29 -2.14 0.84
C SER A 67 -6.80 -2.97 -0.34
N PHE A 68 -7.04 -2.36 -1.49
CA PHE A 68 -7.46 -3.07 -2.71
C PHE A 68 -6.43 -4.12 -3.15
N TRP A 69 -5.14 -3.79 -3.22
CA TRP A 69 -4.10 -4.73 -3.67
C TRP A 69 -3.88 -5.87 -2.69
N ILE A 70 -3.87 -5.59 -1.39
CA ILE A 70 -3.73 -6.64 -0.35
C ILE A 70 -4.94 -7.59 -0.38
N LEU A 71 -6.15 -7.06 -0.53
CA LEU A 71 -7.34 -7.89 -0.62
C LEU A 71 -7.40 -8.69 -1.93
N ALA A 72 -6.94 -8.13 -3.04
CA ALA A 72 -6.84 -8.85 -4.32
C ALA A 72 -5.84 -10.01 -4.22
N ALA A 73 -4.68 -9.78 -3.62
CA ALA A 73 -3.70 -10.81 -3.30
C ALA A 73 -4.30 -11.94 -2.43
N ASN A 74 -4.99 -11.57 -1.35
CA ASN A 74 -5.65 -12.54 -0.47
C ASN A 74 -6.80 -13.30 -1.17
N SER A 75 -7.55 -12.62 -2.04
CA SER A 75 -8.62 -13.26 -2.81
C SER A 75 -8.08 -14.31 -3.77
N TRP A 76 -6.98 -14.01 -4.48
CA TRP A 76 -6.31 -14.99 -5.35
C TRP A 76 -5.79 -16.20 -4.58
N MET A 77 -5.31 -16.00 -3.34
CA MET A 77 -4.91 -17.12 -2.48
C MET A 77 -6.06 -18.06 -2.12
N GLN A 78 -7.31 -17.56 -2.09
CA GLN A 78 -8.49 -18.40 -1.82
C GLN A 78 -9.03 -19.09 -3.07
N THR A 79 -8.96 -18.42 -4.23
CA THR A 79 -9.37 -18.98 -5.52
C THR A 79 -8.28 -18.74 -6.55
N PRO A 80 -7.29 -19.63 -6.64
CA PRO A 80 -6.23 -19.54 -7.64
C PRO A 80 -6.83 -19.84 -9.01
N ALA A 81 -6.68 -18.91 -9.95
CA ALA A 81 -7.07 -19.06 -11.36
C ALA A 81 -5.85 -18.92 -12.27
#